data_AF-A0A089Z1S5-F1
#
_entry.id   AF-A0A089Z1S5-F1
#
_cell.length_a   1.000
_cell.length_b   1.000
_cell.length_c   1.000
_cell.angle_alpha   90.00
_cell.angle_beta   90.00
_cell.angle_gamma   90.00
#
_symmetry.space_group_name_H-M   'P 1'
#
loop_
_entity.id
_entity.type
_entity.pdbx_description
1 polymer ?
#
loop_
_entity_poly.entity_id
_entity_poly.type
_entity_poly.pdbx_seq_one_letter_code
_entity_poly.pdbx_strand_id
1 'polypeptide(L)'
;MKRLSLIVLSALIGACSSLQPAPKATLEGEAFYLQRIALPPSAVLTVSLQDVSLADAPAVALARQSGPITGQVPLPFKLEYDPAQVKPGHRYSVSARVEADGHLLFISTQHHGVTLDGKDEQPLRIRMDAASR
;
A
#
# COMPACT_ATOMS: atom_id res chain seq x y z
N MET A 1 58.80 47.33 16.07
CA MET A 1 58.56 45.92 16.45
C MET A 1 57.28 45.95 17.30
N LYS A 2 56.13 45.33 17.01
CA LYS A 2 55.78 44.11 16.29
C LYS A 2 54.31 44.25 15.80
N ARG A 3 54.04 43.81 14.57
CA ARG A 3 52.71 43.52 13.99
C ARG A 3 52.11 42.32 14.78
N LEU A 4 50.83 41.97 14.80
CA LEU A 4 49.85 41.84 13.73
C LEU A 4 48.52 41.38 14.39
N SER A 5 47.36 41.86 13.94
CA SER A 5 46.04 41.34 14.29
C SER A 5 45.85 39.89 13.80
N LEU A 6 45.04 39.09 14.49
CA LEU A 6 44.28 38.00 13.86
C LEU A 6 43.04 37.60 14.69
N ILE A 7 41.90 37.96 14.12
CA ILE A 7 40.54 37.54 14.44
C ILE A 7 40.39 36.08 14.00
N VAL A 8 39.85 35.20 14.84
CA VAL A 8 39.36 33.88 14.42
C VAL A 8 37.91 33.73 14.87
N LEU A 9 37.01 34.09 13.96
CA LEU A 9 35.57 33.88 14.04
C LEU A 9 35.30 32.46 13.54
N SER A 10 35.06 31.52 14.46
CA SER A 10 34.72 30.13 14.11
C SER A 10 33.20 30.01 13.96
N ALA A 11 32.70 30.18 12.74
CA ALA A 11 31.31 29.91 12.40
C ALA A 11 31.09 28.39 12.22
N LEU A 12 30.53 27.72 13.22
CA LEU A 12 29.98 26.38 13.04
C LEU A 12 28.61 26.50 12.38
N ILE A 13 28.56 26.29 11.06
CA ILE A 13 27.30 26.09 10.34
C ILE A 13 26.93 24.61 10.50
N GLY A 14 26.05 24.32 11.46
CA GLY A 14 25.40 23.02 11.58
C GLY A 14 24.36 22.88 10.48
N ALA A 15 24.69 22.10 9.44
CA ALA A 15 23.73 21.66 8.44
C ALA A 15 22.80 20.61 9.06
N CYS A 16 21.70 21.07 9.67
CA CYS A 16 20.56 20.20 9.97
C CYS A 16 19.88 19.85 8.63
N SER A 17 20.35 18.81 7.95
CA SER A 17 19.56 18.15 6.92
C SER A 17 18.37 17.49 7.60
N SER A 18 17.23 18.19 7.64
CA SER A 18 15.97 17.65 8.10
C SER A 18 15.58 16.48 7.18
N LEU A 19 15.76 15.27 7.67
CA LEU A 19 15.15 14.06 7.12
C LEU A 19 13.64 14.17 7.35
N GLN A 20 12.95 14.91 6.49
CA GLN A 20 11.49 14.93 6.49
C GLN A 20 11.01 13.55 6.04
N PRO A 21 10.17 12.86 6.83
CA PRO A 21 9.54 11.62 6.39
C PRO A 21 8.82 11.86 5.07
N ALA A 22 9.01 10.98 4.09
CA ALA A 22 8.26 11.06 2.84
C ALA A 22 6.76 11.05 3.16
N PRO A 23 5.96 11.95 2.56
CA PRO A 23 4.53 11.99 2.81
C PRO A 23 3.92 10.61 2.51
N LYS A 24 3.08 10.11 3.43
CA LYS A 24 2.35 8.85 3.24
C LYS A 24 0.87 9.16 3.07
N ALA A 25 0.28 8.64 2.00
CA ALA A 25 -1.16 8.61 1.82
C ALA A 25 -1.70 7.23 2.18
N THR A 26 -3.00 7.19 2.50
CA THR A 26 -3.68 5.98 2.93
C THR A 26 -4.87 5.70 2.04
N LEU A 27 -5.10 4.42 1.78
CA LEU A 27 -6.30 3.90 1.14
C LEU A 27 -6.91 2.81 2.02
N GLU A 28 -8.12 3.05 2.52
CA GLU A 28 -8.84 2.15 3.43
C GLU A 28 -9.95 1.38 2.71
N GLY A 29 -10.22 0.17 3.17
CA GLY A 29 -11.29 -0.65 2.60
C GLY A 29 -11.55 -1.94 3.34
N GLU A 30 -12.44 -2.72 2.75
CA GLU A 30 -12.92 -3.99 3.25
C GLU A 30 -12.88 -5.04 2.14
N ALA A 31 -12.24 -6.19 2.42
CA ALA A 31 -12.28 -7.35 1.56
C ALA A 31 -13.36 -8.33 2.02
N PHE A 32 -14.21 -8.80 1.12
CA PHE A 32 -15.31 -9.70 1.45
C PHE A 32 -15.56 -10.78 0.39
N TYR A 33 -16.20 -11.87 0.79
CA TYR A 33 -16.67 -12.94 -0.09
C TYR A 33 -18.10 -13.34 0.28
N LEU A 34 -18.83 -13.99 -0.62
CA LEU A 34 -20.27 -14.28 -0.44
C LEU A 34 -20.55 -15.67 0.15
N GLN A 35 -19.57 -16.58 0.04
CA GLN A 35 -19.64 -17.93 0.53
C GLN A 35 -19.80 -17.93 2.05
N ARG A 36 -20.74 -18.70 2.59
CA ARG A 36 -20.98 -18.81 4.04
C ARG A 36 -20.05 -19.86 4.65
N ILE A 37 -18.74 -19.63 4.54
CA ILE A 37 -17.72 -20.51 5.10
C ILE A 37 -16.80 -19.73 6.03
N ALA A 38 -16.35 -20.40 7.10
CA ALA A 38 -15.32 -19.88 7.97
C ALA A 38 -13.95 -20.04 7.30
N LEU A 39 -13.08 -19.05 7.46
CA LEU A 39 -11.68 -19.17 7.08
C LEU A 39 -10.94 -20.05 8.09
N PRO A 40 -9.97 -20.87 7.64
CA PRO A 40 -9.10 -21.58 8.54
C PRO A 40 -8.24 -20.60 9.37
N PRO A 41 -7.78 -20.98 10.57
CA PRO A 41 -6.98 -20.11 11.43
C PRO A 41 -5.60 -19.77 10.83
N SER A 42 -5.12 -20.55 9.86
CA SER A 42 -3.89 -20.31 9.10
C SER A 42 -4.06 -19.28 7.98
N ALA A 43 -5.27 -18.74 7.76
CA ALA A 43 -5.55 -17.85 6.64
C ALA A 43 -4.86 -16.48 6.79
N VAL A 44 -4.20 -16.07 5.71
CA VAL A 44 -3.52 -14.79 5.55
C VAL A 44 -4.21 -13.98 4.46
N LEU A 45 -4.64 -12.77 4.80
CA LEU A 45 -5.12 -11.80 3.83
C LEU A 45 -3.92 -11.03 3.28
N THR A 46 -3.82 -10.96 1.96
CA THR A 46 -2.89 -10.07 1.27
C THR A 46 -3.66 -9.12 0.37
N VAL A 47 -3.51 -7.81 0.62
CA VAL A 47 -4.08 -6.73 -0.20
C VAL A 47 -2.94 -5.97 -0.85
N SER A 48 -3.06 -5.62 -2.13
CA SER A 48 -2.01 -4.94 -2.89
C SER A 48 -2.58 -3.82 -3.74
N LEU A 49 -1.99 -2.64 -3.63
CA LEU A 49 -2.18 -1.51 -4.56
C LEU A 49 -1.12 -1.62 -5.65
N GLN A 50 -1.57 -1.68 -6.90
CA GLN A 50 -0.71 -1.98 -8.04
C GLN A 50 -0.93 -1.02 -9.20
N ASP A 51 0.16 -0.68 -9.88
CA ASP A 51 0.15 -0.06 -11.20
C ASP A 51 -0.15 -1.13 -12.25
N VAL A 52 -1.29 -0.97 -12.92
CA VAL A 52 -1.82 -1.86 -13.96
C VAL A 52 -1.89 -1.15 -15.32
N SER A 53 -1.04 -0.14 -15.51
CA SER A 53 -1.02 0.65 -16.75
C SER A 53 -0.61 -0.20 -17.96
N LEU A 54 0.33 -1.13 -17.76
CA LEU A 54 0.86 -2.03 -18.77
C LEU A 54 0.07 -3.34 -18.76
N ALA A 55 -0.55 -3.69 -19.90
CA ALA A 55 -1.37 -4.90 -20.02
C ALA A 55 -0.54 -6.20 -20.02
N ASP A 56 0.65 -6.15 -20.62
CA ASP A 56 1.49 -7.34 -20.89
C ASP A 56 2.72 -7.44 -19.97
N ALA A 57 2.73 -6.69 -18.87
CA ALA A 57 3.83 -6.67 -17.90
C ALA A 57 3.34 -7.04 -16.50
N PRO A 58 4.21 -7.64 -15.66
CA PRO A 58 3.88 -7.83 -14.25
C PRO A 58 3.52 -6.50 -13.58
N ALA A 59 2.39 -6.48 -12.88
CA ALA A 59 1.92 -5.29 -12.18
C ALA A 59 2.92 -4.89 -11.07
N VAL A 60 3.24 -3.60 -10.98
CA VAL A 60 4.18 -3.07 -9.99
C VAL A 60 3.41 -2.68 -8.74
N ALA A 61 3.75 -3.27 -7.59
CA ALA A 61 3.10 -2.94 -6.32
C ALA A 61 3.63 -1.61 -5.75
N LEU A 62 2.72 -0.69 -5.45
CA LEU A 62 3.00 0.57 -4.74
C LEU A 62 2.90 0.37 -3.22
N ALA A 63 1.94 -0.46 -2.80
CA ALA A 63 1.76 -0.84 -1.41
C ALA A 63 1.24 -2.26 -1.31
N ARG A 64 1.59 -2.94 -0.22
CA ARG A 64 1.09 -4.27 0.11
C ARG A 64 0.90 -4.36 1.63
N GLN A 65 -0.27 -4.83 2.03
CA GLN A 65 -0.55 -5.29 3.37
C GLN A 65 -0.70 -6.82 3.33
N SER A 66 -0.04 -7.51 4.23
CA SER A 66 -0.19 -8.96 4.40
C SER A 66 -0.18 -9.30 5.88
N GLY A 67 -1.12 -10.12 6.33
CA GLY A 67 -1.22 -10.48 7.74
C GLY A 67 -2.29 -11.53 8.04
N PRO A 68 -2.24 -12.11 9.25
CA PRO A 68 -3.24 -13.04 9.71
C PRO A 68 -4.61 -12.36 9.77
N ILE A 69 -5.66 -13.14 9.51
CA ILE A 69 -7.03 -12.63 9.52
C ILE A 69 -7.55 -12.63 10.96
N THR A 70 -7.85 -11.45 11.48
CA THR A 70 -8.46 -11.27 12.80
C THR A 70 -9.94 -10.95 12.63
N GLY A 71 -10.82 -11.89 13.01
CA GLY A 71 -12.27 -11.70 12.95
C GLY A 71 -12.94 -12.34 11.74
N GLN A 72 -14.13 -11.85 11.42
CA GLN A 72 -14.97 -12.37 10.33
C GLN A 72 -15.12 -11.32 9.24
N VAL A 73 -15.43 -11.78 8.03
CA VAL A 73 -15.77 -10.92 6.87
C VAL A 73 -16.90 -9.94 7.23
N PRO A 74 -16.86 -8.68 6.78
CA PRO A 74 -15.81 -8.05 5.95
C PRO A 74 -14.48 -7.83 6.67
N LEU A 75 -13.37 -8.04 5.96
CA LEU A 75 -12.01 -7.94 6.49
C LEU A 75 -11.44 -6.55 6.21
N PRO A 76 -11.22 -5.70 7.23
CA PRO A 76 -10.69 -4.36 7.01
C PRO A 76 -9.22 -4.40 6.59
N PHE A 77 -8.82 -3.45 5.75
CA PHE A 77 -7.44 -3.22 5.35
C PHE A 77 -7.13 -1.72 5.23
N LYS A 78 -5.83 -1.40 5.34
CA LYS A 78 -5.26 -0.07 5.21
C LYS A 78 -3.95 -0.15 4.42
N LEU A 79 -3.94 0.42 3.22
CA LEU A 79 -2.74 0.50 2.39
C LEU A 79 -2.09 1.87 2.54
N GLU A 80 -0.86 1.89 3.04
CA GLU A 80 -0.04 3.10 3.10
C GLU A 80 0.92 3.11 1.91
N TYR A 81 0.85 4.17 1.10
CA TYR A 81 1.66 4.32 -0.11
C TYR A 81 2.33 5.70 -0.15
N ASP A 82 3.38 5.81 -0.97
CA ASP A 82 4.06 7.08 -1.24
C ASP A 82 3.39 7.77 -2.45
N PRO A 83 2.74 8.94 -2.28
CA PRO A 83 2.13 9.68 -3.38
C PRO A 83 3.12 10.04 -4.49
N ALA A 84 4.43 10.14 -4.19
CA ALA A 84 5.45 10.42 -5.20
C ALA A 84 5.64 9.26 -6.21
N GLN A 85 5.15 8.05 -5.89
CA GLN A 85 5.15 6.90 -6.80
C GLN A 85 3.94 6.91 -7.76
N VAL A 86 2.96 7.76 -7.53
CA VAL A 86 1.79 7.93 -8.41
C VAL A 86 2.21 8.76 -9.62
N LYS A 87 2.04 8.20 -10.80
CA LYS A 87 2.46 8.78 -12.08
C LYS A 87 1.25 9.28 -12.87
N PRO A 88 1.33 10.48 -13.49
CA PRO A 88 0.27 10.96 -14.36
C PRO A 88 0.00 10.02 -15.54
N GLY A 89 -1.27 9.77 -15.86
CA GLY A 89 -1.68 8.91 -16.97
C GLY A 89 -1.58 7.41 -16.70
N HIS A 90 -1.16 7.00 -15.50
CA HIS A 90 -1.15 5.61 -15.08
C HIS A 90 -2.50 5.18 -14.49
N ARG A 91 -2.76 3.87 -14.51
CA ARG A 91 -3.95 3.23 -13.95
C ARG A 91 -3.54 2.38 -12.76
N TYR A 92 -4.26 2.54 -11.67
CA TYR A 92 -4.01 1.81 -10.43
C TYR A 92 -5.21 0.96 -10.06
N SER A 93 -4.94 -0.19 -9.44
CA SER A 93 -5.98 -1.06 -8.92
C SER A 93 -5.59 -1.68 -7.59
N VAL A 94 -6.62 -2.02 -6.81
CA VAL A 94 -6.48 -2.78 -5.57
C VAL A 94 -6.90 -4.22 -5.84
N SER A 95 -6.08 -5.17 -5.40
CA SER A 95 -6.41 -6.60 -5.40
C SER A 95 -6.32 -7.17 -4.00
N ALA A 96 -7.15 -8.16 -3.70
CA ALA A 96 -7.13 -8.90 -2.44
C ALA A 96 -7.10 -10.39 -2.72
N ARG A 97 -6.36 -11.13 -1.89
CA ARG A 97 -6.35 -12.59 -1.90
C ARG A 97 -6.25 -13.14 -0.49
N VAL A 98 -6.79 -14.33 -0.28
CA VAL A 98 -6.63 -15.09 0.96
C VAL A 98 -5.97 -16.41 0.64
N GLU A 99 -4.86 -16.69 1.32
CA GLU A 99 -4.11 -17.93 1.23
C GLU A 99 -4.09 -18.61 2.61
N ALA A 100 -4.14 -19.93 2.64
CA ALA A 100 -3.94 -20.72 3.85
C ALA A 100 -3.02 -21.88 3.54
N ASP A 101 -1.98 -22.07 4.36
CA ASP A 101 -1.01 -23.16 4.19
C ASP A 101 -0.40 -23.20 2.77
N GLY A 102 -0.19 -22.04 2.15
CA GLY A 102 0.34 -21.89 0.79
C GLY A 102 -0.68 -22.12 -0.35
N HIS A 103 -1.94 -22.40 -0.03
CA HIS A 103 -3.01 -22.59 -1.00
C HIS A 103 -3.90 -21.35 -1.12
N LEU A 104 -4.14 -20.90 -2.35
CA LEU A 104 -5.08 -19.83 -2.64
C LEU A 104 -6.52 -20.29 -2.36
N LEU A 105 -7.22 -19.59 -1.47
CA LEU A 105 -8.61 -19.86 -1.12
C LEU A 105 -9.57 -18.88 -1.80
N PHE A 106 -9.23 -17.58 -1.76
CA PHE A 106 -10.04 -16.51 -2.32
C PHE A 106 -9.17 -15.50 -3.06
N ILE A 107 -9.71 -14.90 -4.12
CA ILE A 107 -9.05 -13.85 -4.89
C ILE A 107 -10.06 -12.88 -5.50
N SER A 108 -9.73 -11.60 -5.55
CA SER A 108 -10.50 -10.61 -6.30
C SER A 108 -10.32 -10.82 -7.80
N THR A 109 -11.41 -11.10 -8.51
CA THR A 109 -11.41 -11.31 -9.97
C THR A 109 -11.80 -10.05 -10.74
N GLN A 110 -12.50 -9.12 -10.09
CA GLN A 110 -12.94 -7.85 -10.67
C GLN A 110 -11.87 -6.77 -10.52
N HIS A 111 -11.84 -5.85 -11.48
CA HIS A 111 -10.97 -4.68 -11.44
C HIS A 111 -11.53 -3.63 -10.45
N HIS A 112 -10.79 -3.36 -9.38
CA HIS A 112 -11.10 -2.32 -8.40
C HIS A 112 -10.14 -1.14 -8.63
N GLY A 113 -10.50 -0.27 -9.57
CA GLY A 113 -9.68 0.87 -9.98
C GLY A 113 -9.70 2.01 -8.96
N VAL A 114 -8.58 2.69 -8.81
CA VAL A 114 -8.43 3.88 -7.95
C VAL A 114 -7.65 4.97 -8.66
N THR A 115 -7.98 6.23 -8.38
CA THR A 115 -7.34 7.41 -8.96
C THR A 115 -6.14 7.90 -8.16
N LEU A 116 -6.10 7.63 -6.85
CA LEU A 116 -5.05 8.03 -5.91
C LEU A 116 -4.83 9.56 -5.85
N ASP A 117 -5.85 10.34 -6.24
CA ASP A 117 -5.87 11.81 -6.20
C ASP A 117 -6.54 12.37 -4.93
N GLY A 118 -6.85 11.48 -3.97
CA GLY A 118 -7.55 11.81 -2.74
C GLY A 118 -9.08 11.91 -2.87
N LYS A 119 -9.65 11.59 -4.04
CA LYS A 119 -11.09 11.59 -4.27
C LYS A 119 -11.71 10.20 -4.36
N ASP A 120 -10.92 9.15 -4.22
CA ASP A 120 -11.41 7.77 -4.16
C ASP A 120 -12.43 7.63 -3.02
N GLU A 121 -13.59 7.05 -3.32
CA GLU A 121 -14.60 6.75 -2.31
C GLU A 121 -14.07 5.69 -1.34
N GLN A 122 -14.07 6.02 -0.05
CA GLN A 122 -13.61 5.14 1.02
C GLN A 122 -14.75 4.90 2.03
N PRO A 123 -14.89 3.68 2.59
CA PRO A 123 -14.01 2.53 2.39
C PRO A 123 -14.21 1.84 1.03
N LEU A 124 -13.12 1.41 0.40
CA LEU A 124 -13.19 0.56 -0.78
C LEU A 124 -13.83 -0.79 -0.43
N ARG A 125 -14.63 -1.33 -1.34
CA ARG A 125 -15.27 -2.65 -1.16
C ARG A 125 -14.72 -3.62 -2.18
N ILE A 126 -13.88 -4.54 -1.72
CA ILE A 126 -13.19 -5.51 -2.58
C ILE A 126 -13.87 -6.87 -2.46
N ARG A 127 -14.60 -7.26 -3.50
CA ARG A 127 -15.18 -8.60 -3.55
C ARG A 127 -14.12 -9.61 -4.01
N MET A 128 -13.99 -10.69 -3.25
CA MET A 128 -13.21 -11.87 -3.59
C MET A 128 -14.15 -13.03 -3.93
N ASP A 129 -13.74 -13.85 -4.89
CA ASP A 129 -14.40 -15.11 -5.23
C ASP A 129 -13.50 -16.28 -4.81
N ALA A 130 -14.11 -17.44 -4.58
CA ALA A 130 -13.35 -18.64 -4.26
C ALA A 130 -12.45 -19.02 -5.44
N ALA A 131 -11.20 -19.38 -5.15
CA ALA A 131 -10.31 -19.92 -6.17
C ALA A 131 -10.86 -21.27 -6.63
N SER A 132 -11.28 -21.35 -7.89
CA SER A 132 -11.62 -22.62 -8.52
C SER A 132 -10.35 -23.44 -8.70
N ARG A 133 -10.32 -24.65 -8.15
CA ARG A 133 -9.26 -25.65 -8.37
C ARG A 133 -9.31 -26.18 -9.80
#